data_AF-A0A7X4XN96-F1
#
_entry.id   AF-A0A7X4XN96-F1
#
_cell.length_a   1.000
_cell.length_b   1.000
_cell.length_c   1.000
_cell.angle_alpha   90.00
_cell.angle_beta   90.00
_cell.angle_gamma   90.00
#
_symmetry.space_group_name_H-M   'P 1'
#
loop_
_entity.id
_entity.type
_entity.pdbx_description
1 polymer ?
#
loop_
_entity_poly.entity_id
_entity_poly.type
_entity_poly.pdbx_seq_one_letter_code
_entity_poly.pdbx_strand_id
1 'polypeptide(L)'
;MRYFNKSLIAVAIAFCSGPLVAQSHLDDVPSDLTVTVTDVKEDETTIKQSLNAEDISNTPTSNGNLTDYLKDNPNVRFAEGDLQGFTGGEIKPASVSINGADASQTAYMLDGININNDIDPTGALFDGSMGVNPNRSS
;
A
#
# COMPACT_ATOMS: atom_id res chain seq x y z
N MET A 1 21.34 19.90 -46.34
CA MET A 1 20.02 20.44 -46.77
C MET A 1 19.08 19.27 -46.99
N ARG A 2 17.85 19.42 -46.50
CA ARG A 2 16.74 18.45 -46.32
C ARG A 2 16.46 17.62 -47.62
N TYR A 3 15.76 16.48 -47.64
CA TYR A 3 14.31 16.34 -47.45
C TYR A 3 13.83 14.86 -47.58
N PHE A 4 12.86 14.51 -46.71
CA PHE A 4 11.64 13.72 -46.94
C PHE A 4 11.60 12.18 -46.81
N ASN A 5 10.81 11.78 -45.80
CA ASN A 5 10.37 10.44 -45.42
C ASN A 5 9.14 10.01 -46.24
N LYS A 6 8.96 8.69 -46.48
CA LYS A 6 7.64 8.07 -46.67
C LYS A 6 7.58 6.67 -46.04
N SER A 7 6.58 6.52 -45.17
CA SER A 7 6.10 5.35 -44.44
C SER A 7 5.93 4.09 -45.30
N LEU A 8 6.28 2.93 -44.73
CA LEU A 8 5.50 1.71 -44.92
C LEU A 8 5.59 0.80 -43.68
N ILE A 9 4.46 0.66 -42.99
CA ILE A 9 4.20 -0.29 -41.91
C ILE A 9 4.00 -1.67 -42.55
N ALA A 10 4.70 -2.70 -42.06
CA ALA A 10 4.38 -4.10 -42.36
C ALA A 10 4.43 -4.92 -41.06
N VAL A 11 3.25 -5.11 -40.48
CA VAL A 11 2.97 -6.08 -39.42
C VAL A 11 2.84 -7.45 -40.08
N ALA A 12 3.70 -8.40 -39.72
CA ALA A 12 3.55 -9.81 -40.06
C ALA A 12 3.58 -10.63 -38.77
N ILE A 13 2.39 -10.87 -38.23
CA ILE A 13 2.12 -11.85 -37.18
C ILE A 13 2.17 -13.22 -37.86
N ALA A 14 3.20 -13.99 -37.59
CA ALA A 14 3.27 -15.40 -37.95
C ALA A 14 4.26 -16.12 -37.03
N PHE A 15 3.81 -16.51 -35.83
CA PHE A 15 4.38 -17.68 -35.16
C PHE A 15 3.26 -18.65 -34.84
N CYS A 16 3.41 -19.82 -35.45
CA CYS A 16 2.49 -20.91 -35.60
C CYS A 16 2.20 -21.58 -34.24
N SER A 17 0.94 -21.91 -34.01
CA SER A 17 0.45 -22.69 -32.89
C SER A 17 0.90 -24.15 -32.98
N GLY A 18 1.38 -24.73 -31.87
CA GLY A 18 1.50 -26.18 -31.67
C GLY A 18 2.00 -26.51 -30.26
N PRO A 19 1.42 -27.50 -29.55
CA PRO A 19 1.89 -27.89 -28.23
C PRO A 19 3.13 -28.77 -28.36
N LEU A 20 4.24 -28.37 -27.74
CA LEU A 20 5.44 -29.20 -27.62
C LEU A 20 5.36 -30.00 -26.31
N VAL A 21 5.22 -31.32 -26.43
CA VAL A 21 5.21 -32.28 -25.32
C VAL A 21 6.38 -33.27 -25.51
N ALA A 22 7.01 -33.63 -24.37
CA ALA A 22 7.97 -34.73 -24.11
C ALA A 22 9.47 -34.39 -24.34
N GLN A 23 10.45 -34.77 -23.51
CA GLN A 23 10.57 -35.74 -22.41
C GLN A 23 11.63 -35.20 -21.41
N SER A 24 11.43 -35.34 -20.08
CA SER A 24 12.53 -35.19 -19.12
C SER A 24 13.04 -36.58 -18.72
N HIS A 25 14.28 -36.84 -19.13
CA HIS A 25 15.13 -37.95 -18.70
C HIS A 25 15.21 -38.00 -17.17
N LEU A 26 15.07 -39.19 -16.60
CA LEU A 26 15.16 -39.42 -15.15
C LEU A 26 16.63 -39.53 -14.75
N ASP A 27 17.17 -38.50 -14.11
CA ASP A 27 18.44 -38.58 -13.39
C ASP A 27 18.16 -38.52 -11.87
N ASP A 28 18.43 -39.66 -11.25
CA ASP A 28 18.80 -39.97 -9.86
C ASP A 28 18.80 -38.80 -8.84
N VAL A 29 17.97 -38.92 -7.79
CA VAL A 29 17.99 -38.04 -6.61
C VAL A 29 18.32 -38.87 -5.38
N PRO A 30 19.45 -38.59 -4.71
CA PRO A 30 19.41 -38.60 -3.26
C PRO A 30 20.28 -37.48 -2.67
N SER A 31 19.65 -36.41 -2.19
CA SER A 31 20.21 -35.64 -1.07
C SER A 31 19.20 -34.62 -0.55
N ASP A 32 18.74 -34.88 0.66
CA ASP A 32 18.44 -33.88 1.68
C ASP A 32 17.46 -32.77 1.27
N LEU A 33 16.17 -33.04 1.52
CA LEU A 33 15.09 -32.09 1.32
C LEU A 33 15.08 -31.06 2.46
N THR A 34 16.04 -30.15 2.50
CA THR A 34 15.87 -28.91 3.27
C THR A 34 14.90 -28.03 2.50
N VAL A 35 13.64 -28.06 2.91
CA VAL A 35 12.59 -27.18 2.38
C VAL A 35 12.90 -25.74 2.82
N THR A 36 13.72 -25.04 2.04
CA THR A 36 13.74 -23.58 2.07
C THR A 36 12.48 -23.12 1.38
N VAL A 37 11.48 -22.71 2.16
CA VAL A 37 10.33 -21.96 1.66
C VAL A 37 10.86 -20.64 1.12
N THR A 38 11.21 -20.63 -0.15
CA THR A 38 11.70 -19.44 -0.85
C THR A 38 11.03 -19.40 -2.20
N ASP A 39 9.74 -19.14 -2.19
CA ASP A 39 9.13 -18.23 -3.16
C ASP A 39 7.71 -17.88 -2.68
N VAL A 40 7.58 -16.77 -1.96
CA VAL A 40 6.29 -16.08 -1.95
C VAL A 40 6.26 -15.36 -3.27
N LYS A 41 5.71 -16.02 -4.29
CA LYS A 41 5.42 -15.37 -5.57
C LYS A 41 4.48 -14.20 -5.26
N GLU A 42 5.04 -13.00 -5.21
CA GLU A 42 4.25 -11.80 -4.96
C GLU A 42 3.24 -11.67 -6.09
N ASP A 43 1.98 -11.45 -5.72
CA ASP A 43 0.92 -11.26 -6.69
C ASP A 43 1.17 -9.96 -7.45
N GLU A 44 1.73 -10.07 -8.65
CA GLU A 44 2.10 -9.01 -9.60
C GLU A 44 0.94 -8.05 -9.94
N THR A 45 -0.29 -8.38 -9.50
CA THR A 45 -1.49 -7.56 -9.73
C THR A 45 -1.79 -6.57 -8.61
N THR A 46 -1.16 -6.69 -7.44
CA THR A 46 -1.41 -5.81 -6.30
C THR A 46 -0.40 -4.67 -6.24
N ILE A 47 -0.87 -3.43 -6.32
CA ILE A 47 -0.03 -2.26 -6.09
C ILE A 47 0.35 -2.22 -4.61
N LYS A 48 1.64 -2.33 -4.32
CA LYS A 48 2.21 -2.23 -2.96
C LYS A 48 3.27 -1.14 -2.92
N GLN A 49 3.40 -0.50 -1.76
CA GLN A 49 4.47 0.43 -1.46
C GLN A 49 5.18 -0.07 -0.20
N SER A 50 6.50 -0.20 -0.26
CA SER A 50 7.35 -0.55 0.87
C SER A 50 8.32 0.61 1.13
N LEU A 51 8.54 0.92 2.40
CA LEU A 51 9.42 1.98 2.86
C LEU A 51 10.39 1.40 3.88
N ASN A 52 11.69 1.64 3.69
CA ASN A 52 12.71 1.25 4.65
C ASN A 52 13.01 2.42 5.61
N ALA A 53 13.79 2.15 6.67
CA ALA A 53 14.16 3.16 7.65
C ALA A 53 14.89 4.38 7.05
N GLU A 54 15.71 4.16 6.00
CA GLU A 54 16.39 5.25 5.29
C GLU A 54 15.39 6.12 4.50
N ASP A 55 14.42 5.50 3.83
CA ASP A 55 13.35 6.23 3.14
C ASP A 55 12.55 7.08 4.13
N ILE A 56 12.15 6.48 5.26
CA ILE A 56 11.41 7.13 6.35
C ILE A 56 12.18 8.34 6.91
N SER A 57 13.50 8.22 7.07
CA SER A 57 14.35 9.30 7.57
C SER A 57 14.54 10.43 6.56
N ASN A 58 14.47 10.12 5.27
CA ASN A 58 14.70 11.08 4.18
C ASN A 58 13.40 11.72 3.67
N THR A 59 12.24 11.11 3.91
CA THR A 59 10.94 11.68 3.56
C THR A 59 10.63 12.90 4.44
N PRO A 60 10.36 14.08 3.83
CA PRO A 60 9.89 15.23 4.60
C PRO A 60 8.48 14.94 5.15
N THR A 61 8.37 14.86 6.47
CA THR A 61 7.09 14.67 7.17
C THR A 61 6.65 15.96 7.87
N SER A 62 5.35 16.10 8.13
CA SER A 62 4.84 17.26 8.86
C SER A 62 4.94 17.02 10.36
N ASN A 63 4.23 15.99 10.84
CA ASN A 63 4.12 15.67 12.26
C ASN A 63 4.85 14.35 12.60
N GLY A 64 5.44 13.68 11.60
CA GLY A 64 6.04 12.35 11.75
C GLY A 64 5.00 11.24 11.89
N ASN A 65 3.78 11.47 11.40
CA ASN A 65 2.71 10.48 11.45
C ASN A 65 2.87 9.43 10.34
N LEU A 66 2.40 8.21 10.57
CA LEU A 66 2.38 7.14 9.56
C LEU A 66 1.73 7.60 8.25
N THR A 67 0.70 8.41 8.35
CA THR A 67 -0.10 8.94 7.24
C THR A 67 0.68 9.93 6.36
N ASP A 68 1.74 10.54 6.88
CA ASP A 68 2.58 11.46 6.11
C ASP A 68 3.32 10.72 4.99
N TYR A 69 3.75 9.49 5.24
CA TYR A 69 4.44 8.65 4.25
C TYR A 69 3.53 8.12 3.15
N LEU A 70 2.21 8.15 3.38
CA LEU A 70 1.21 7.70 2.40
C LEU A 70 0.82 8.80 1.40
N LYS A 71 1.31 10.04 1.58
CA LYS A 71 1.03 11.17 0.68
C LYS A 71 1.58 10.98 -0.72
N ASP A 72 2.67 10.22 -0.85
CA ASP A 72 3.31 9.94 -2.14
C ASP A 72 2.58 8.83 -2.92
N ASN A 73 1.62 8.15 -2.30
CA ASN A 73 0.87 7.07 -2.95
C ASN A 73 -0.32 7.61 -3.75
N PRO A 74 -0.39 7.39 -5.07
CA PRO A 74 -1.49 7.89 -5.90
C PRO A 74 -2.84 7.22 -5.62
N ASN A 75 -2.85 6.03 -4.98
CA ASN A 75 -4.07 5.30 -4.64
C ASN A 75 -4.62 5.70 -3.27
N VAL A 76 -3.93 6.60 -2.55
CA VAL A 76 -4.33 7.09 -1.24
C VAL A 76 -4.95 8.47 -1.36
N ARG A 77 -6.05 8.67 -0.63
CA ARG A 77 -6.69 9.97 -0.44
C ARG A 77 -6.90 10.22 1.05
N PHE A 78 -6.93 11.49 1.43
CA PHE A 78 -7.21 11.91 2.81
C PHE A 78 -8.60 12.52 2.91
N ALA A 79 -9.22 12.44 4.09
CA ALA A 79 -10.52 13.05 4.34
C ALA A 79 -10.43 14.60 4.30
N GLU A 80 -11.54 15.23 3.89
CA GLU A 80 -11.66 16.69 3.87
C GLU A 80 -11.68 17.25 5.29
N GLY A 81 -10.70 18.09 5.64
CA GLY A 81 -10.54 18.57 7.03
C GLY A 81 -9.14 18.38 7.58
N ASP A 82 -8.53 17.23 7.28
CA ASP A 82 -7.33 16.81 8.00
C ASP A 82 -6.07 17.59 7.59
N LEU A 83 -6.04 18.13 6.36
CA LEU A 83 -4.90 18.86 5.80
C LEU A 83 -5.15 20.37 5.61
N GLN A 84 -6.12 20.93 6.34
CA GLN A 84 -6.44 22.35 6.23
C GLN A 84 -5.40 23.22 6.97
N GLY A 85 -5.20 24.46 6.50
CA GLY A 85 -4.30 25.41 7.18
C GLY A 85 -4.75 25.79 8.60
N PHE A 86 -6.04 25.57 8.93
CA PHE A 86 -6.59 25.85 10.26
C PHE A 86 -6.27 24.75 11.29
N THR A 87 -5.91 23.54 10.84
CA THR A 87 -5.51 22.41 11.69
C THR A 87 -3.99 22.28 11.81
N GLY A 88 -3.22 23.33 11.50
CA GLY A 88 -1.74 23.29 11.54
C GLY A 88 -1.11 23.07 12.92
N GLY A 89 -1.89 23.16 14.01
CA GLY A 89 -1.46 22.80 15.36
C GLY A 89 -1.83 21.37 15.77
N GLU A 90 -2.62 20.67 14.96
CA GLU A 90 -3.05 19.31 15.23
C GLU A 90 -1.92 18.32 14.92
N ILE A 91 -1.69 17.39 15.84
CA ILE A 91 -0.71 16.30 15.67
C ILE A 91 -1.37 14.96 15.37
N LYS A 92 -2.71 14.91 15.31
CA LYS A 92 -3.44 13.68 15.00
C LYS A 92 -3.11 13.18 13.58
N PRO A 93 -3.01 11.86 13.36
CA PRO A 93 -2.88 11.30 12.02
C PRO A 93 -4.09 11.65 11.15
N ALA A 94 -3.87 11.80 9.85
CA ALA A 94 -4.95 12.06 8.89
C ALA A 94 -5.72 10.78 8.56
N SER A 95 -7.00 10.90 8.26
CA SER A 95 -7.85 9.76 7.89
C SER A 95 -7.54 9.32 6.46
N VAL A 96 -7.17 8.06 6.27
CA VAL A 96 -6.71 7.51 4.98
C VAL A 96 -7.77 6.65 4.31
N SER A 97 -8.07 6.97 3.06
CA SER A 97 -8.88 6.19 2.13
C SER A 97 -7.98 5.57 1.06
N ILE A 98 -8.06 4.25 0.88
CA ILE A 98 -7.30 3.53 -0.14
C ILE A 98 -8.26 3.09 -1.24
N ASN A 99 -7.95 3.42 -2.51
CA ASN A 99 -8.79 3.12 -3.67
C ASN A 99 -10.24 3.62 -3.57
N GLY A 100 -10.48 4.69 -2.79
CA GLY A 100 -11.81 5.29 -2.63
C GLY A 100 -12.72 4.60 -1.61
N ALA A 101 -12.22 3.64 -0.82
CA ALA A 101 -12.95 3.07 0.31
C ALA A 101 -13.14 4.09 1.46
N ASP A 102 -14.03 3.81 2.41
CA ASP A 102 -14.18 4.68 3.58
C ASP A 102 -12.90 4.65 4.45
N ALA A 103 -12.55 5.77 5.07
CA ALA A 103 -11.35 5.85 5.88
C ALA A 103 -11.38 4.95 7.13
N SER A 104 -12.58 4.65 7.65
CA SER A 104 -12.76 3.73 8.77
C SER A 104 -12.55 2.26 8.40
N GLN A 105 -12.54 1.92 7.11
CA GLN A 105 -12.37 0.56 6.61
C GLN A 105 -10.91 0.18 6.37
N THR A 106 -9.99 1.14 6.48
CA THR A 106 -8.56 0.90 6.27
C THR A 106 -7.98 0.10 7.43
N ALA A 107 -7.37 -1.05 7.15
CA ALA A 107 -6.73 -1.86 8.19
C ALA A 107 -5.32 -1.32 8.53
N TYR A 108 -5.07 -1.04 9.81
CA TYR A 108 -3.75 -0.68 10.32
C TYR A 108 -3.19 -1.86 11.11
N MET A 109 -1.97 -2.27 10.75
CA MET A 109 -1.30 -3.42 11.37
C MET A 109 0.07 -3.01 11.87
N LEU A 110 0.45 -3.48 13.05
CA LEU A 110 1.78 -3.38 13.62
C LEU A 110 2.26 -4.79 13.92
N ASP A 111 3.40 -5.20 13.33
CA ASP A 111 3.97 -6.55 13.50
C ASP A 111 2.96 -7.69 13.25
N GLY A 112 2.03 -7.48 12.30
CA GLY A 112 0.96 -8.42 11.95
C GLY A 112 -0.26 -8.39 12.88
N ILE A 113 -0.26 -7.55 13.91
CA ILE A 113 -1.38 -7.36 14.84
C ILE A 113 -2.21 -6.16 14.39
N ASN A 114 -3.53 -6.31 14.34
CA ASN A 114 -4.45 -5.24 14.01
C ASN A 114 -4.53 -4.21 15.16
N ILE A 115 -4.39 -2.92 14.82
CA ILE A 115 -4.43 -1.78 15.75
C ILE A 115 -5.57 -0.79 15.42
N ASN A 116 -6.58 -1.23 14.69
CA ASN A 116 -7.75 -0.41 14.38
C ASN A 116 -8.58 -0.11 15.63
N ASN A 117 -9.20 1.06 15.64
CA ASN A 117 -10.21 1.42 16.63
C ASN A 117 -11.60 0.99 16.15
N ASP A 118 -12.12 -0.11 16.69
CA ASP A 118 -13.46 -0.64 16.40
C ASP A 118 -14.56 -0.09 17.34
N ILE A 119 -14.16 0.58 18.43
CA ILE A 119 -15.11 1.13 19.42
C ILE A 119 -15.62 2.50 18.98
N ASP A 120 -14.73 3.31 18.42
CA ASP A 120 -15.03 4.68 18.00
C ASP A 120 -14.27 5.04 16.72
N PRO A 121 -14.82 4.68 15.54
CA PRO A 121 -14.16 4.90 14.27
C PRO A 121 -14.02 6.38 13.90
N THR A 122 -14.76 7.29 14.55
CA THR A 122 -14.70 8.74 14.29
C THR A 122 -13.83 9.50 15.30
N GLY A 123 -13.36 8.85 16.36
CA GLY A 123 -12.44 9.42 17.36
C GLY A 123 -13.07 10.46 18.30
N ALA A 124 -14.41 10.56 18.35
CA ALA A 124 -15.12 11.54 19.16
C ALA A 124 -14.97 11.32 20.69
N LEU A 125 -14.67 10.10 21.13
CA LEU A 125 -14.51 9.75 22.55
C LEU A 125 -13.17 10.22 23.13
N PHE A 126 -12.14 10.41 22.29
CA PHE A 126 -10.78 10.76 22.70
C PHE A 126 -10.22 11.96 21.91
N ASP A 127 -11.04 13.00 21.70
CA ASP A 127 -10.65 14.27 21.06
C ASP A 127 -9.80 15.18 21.97
N GLY A 128 -8.99 14.60 22.88
CA GLY A 128 -8.13 15.35 23.80
C GLY A 128 -8.84 16.22 24.85
N SER A 129 -10.17 16.33 24.79
CA SER A 129 -10.98 16.98 25.82
C SER A 129 -11.26 16.00 26.95
N MET A 130 -11.01 16.43 28.19
CA MET A 130 -11.39 15.68 29.40
C MET A 130 -12.92 15.69 29.54
N GLY A 131 -13.61 14.84 28.77
CA GLY A 131 -15.05 14.66 28.84
C GLY A 131 -15.44 13.90 30.10
N VAL A 132 -15.87 14.58 31.15
CA VAL A 132 -16.55 13.92 32.26
C VAL A 132 -17.92 13.44 31.78
N ASN A 133 -18.29 12.19 32.07
CA ASN A 133 -19.64 11.70 31.84
C ASN A 133 -20.60 12.44 32.80
N PRO A 134 -21.53 13.29 32.31
CA PRO A 134 -22.44 14.04 33.18
C PRO A 134 -23.34 13.14 34.04
N ASN A 135 -23.45 11.86 33.68
CA ASN A 135 -24.36 10.90 34.31
C ASN A 135 -23.69 9.92 35.28
N ARG A 136 -22.41 10.10 35.62
CA ARG A 136 -21.79 9.45 36.77
C ARG A 136 -21.52 10.46 37.86
N SER A 137 -22.52 10.64 38.73
CA SER A 137 -22.30 11.21 40.06
C SER A 137 -21.58 10.15 40.93
N SER A 138 -20.61 10.60 41.74
CA SER A 138 -19.99 9.79 42.79
C SER A 138 -21.00 9.35 43.85
#